data_AF-D0ES24-F1
#
_entry.id   AF-D0ES24-F1
#
_cell.length_a   1.000
_cell.length_b   1.000
_cell.length_c   1.000
_cell.angle_alpha   90.00
_cell.angle_beta   90.00
_cell.angle_gamma   90.00
#
_symmetry.space_group_name_H-M   'P 1'
#
loop_
_entity.id
_entity.type
_entity.pdbx_description
1 polymer ?
#
loop_
_entity_poly.entity_id
_entity_poly.type
_entity_poly.pdbx_seq_one_letter_code
_entity_poly.pdbx_strand_id
1 'polypeptide(L)' 'HVQCELGEWSSWSPCSVTCGCGTTTRNREVKGENCTELPTESKKCNLA' A
#
# COMPACT_ATOMS: atom_id res chain seq x y z
N HIS A 1 3.73 -11.78 -22.38
CA HIS A 1 3.68 -10.49 -21.68
C HIS A 1 2.76 -10.70 -20.49
N VAL A 2 3.28 -10.87 -19.28
CA VAL A 2 2.41 -10.88 -18.09
C VAL A 2 1.94 -9.44 -17.92
N GLN A 3 0.67 -9.18 -18.24
CA GLN A 3 0.02 -7.93 -17.87
C GLN A 3 -0.50 -8.12 -16.46
N CYS A 4 0.32 -7.75 -15.49
CA CYS A 4 -0.17 -7.54 -14.14
C CYS A 4 -0.93 -6.22 -14.14
N GLU A 5 -2.25 -6.29 -14.35
CA GLU A 5 -3.11 -5.13 -14.18
C GLU A 5 -3.41 -4.99 -12.70
N LEU A 6 -3.07 -3.82 -12.16
CA LEU A 6 -3.32 -3.50 -10.76
C LEU A 6 -4.34 -2.39 -10.72
N GLY A 7 -5.30 -2.53 -9.82
CA GLY A 7 -6.25 -1.50 -9.49
C GLY A 7 -5.58 -0.29 -8.85
N GLU A 8 -6.40 0.72 -8.62
CA GLU A 8 -5.93 1.91 -7.93
C GLU A 8 -5.58 1.60 -6.47
N TRP A 9 -4.60 2.32 -5.96
CA TRP A 9 -4.24 2.25 -4.56
C TRP A 9 -5.35 2.86 -3.71
N SER A 10 -5.78 2.14 -2.68
CA SER A 10 -6.58 2.69 -1.60
C SER A 10 -5.82 3.80 -0.88
N SER A 11 -6.58 4.63 -0.18
CA SER A 11 -6.03 5.63 0.74
C SER A 11 -5.08 4.99 1.75
N TRP A 12 -4.05 5.75 2.12
CA TRP A 12 -3.15 5.37 3.19
C TRP A 12 -3.93 5.21 4.50
N SER A 13 -3.68 4.10 5.18
CA SER A 13 -4.16 3.89 6.54
C SER A 13 -3.62 4.99 7.46
N PRO A 14 -4.32 5.33 8.55
CA PRO A 14 -3.75 6.20 9.57
C PRO A 14 -2.38 5.69 10.00
N CYS A 15 -1.49 6.62 10.35
CA CYS A 15 -0.18 6.26 10.86
C CYS A 15 -0.35 5.36 12.09
N SER A 16 0.48 4.33 12.22
CA SER A 16 0.43 3.40 13.35
C SER A 16 0.62 4.09 14.71
N VAL A 17 1.22 5.27 14.69
CA VAL A 17 1.44 6.12 15.85
C VAL A 17 0.66 7.41 15.69
N THR A 18 0.31 8.03 16.81
CA THR A 18 -0.31 9.36 16.84
C THR A 18 0.72 10.49 16.92
N CYS A 19 1.99 10.17 17.19
CA CYS A 19 3.11 11.12 17.24
C CYS A 19 4.45 10.41 16.95
N GLY A 20 5.41 11.14 16.40
CA GLY A 20 6.73 10.65 16.04
C GLY A 20 6.74 9.77 14.79
N CYS A 21 7.66 8.80 14.75
CA CYS A 21 7.87 7.91 13.62
C CYS A 21 6.99 6.67 13.73
N GLY A 22 6.10 6.47 12.77
CA GLY A 22 5.31 5.25 12.62
C GLY A 22 5.33 4.71 11.20
N THR A 23 4.40 3.81 10.92
CA THR A 23 4.23 3.20 9.62
C THR A 23 2.78 3.35 9.18
N THR A 24 2.58 3.64 7.90
CA THR A 24 1.27 3.62 7.27
C THR A 24 1.29 2.62 6.12
N THR A 25 0.17 1.93 5.94
CA THR A 25 -0.02 0.88 4.96
C THR A 25 -1.14 1.25 4.01
N ARG A 26 -1.03 0.84 2.75
CA ARG A 26 -2.13 0.89 1.79
C ARG A 26 -2.22 -0.42 1.03
N ASN A 27 -3.39 -0.67 0.48
CA ASN A 27 -3.67 -1.85 -0.33
C ASN A 27 -4.24 -1.43 -1.68
N ARG A 28 -4.05 -2.23 -2.73
CA ARG A 28 -4.70 -2.07 -4.04
C ARG A 28 -5.31 -3.38 -4.47
N GLU A 29 -6.28 -3.31 -5.36
CA GLU A 29 -6.84 -4.52 -5.96
C GLU A 29 -5.91 -5.07 -7.04
N VAL A 30 -5.89 -6.39 -7.18
CA VAL A 30 -5.21 -7.07 -8.29
C VAL A 30 -6.26 -7.35 -9.35
N LYS A 31 -6.14 -6.71 -10.51
CA LYS A 31 -7.08 -6.85 -11.64
C LYS A 31 -6.62 -7.88 -12.69
N GLY A 32 -5.41 -8.43 -12.54
CA GLY A 32 -4.82 -9.40 -13.46
C GLY A 32 -4.48 -10.74 -12.81
N GLU A 33 -4.38 -11.76 -13.65
CA GLU A 33 -3.99 -13.11 -13.25
C GLU A 33 -2.47 -13.21 -13.42
N ASN A 34 -1.73 -13.52 -12.33
CA ASN A 34 -0.25 -13.55 -12.25
C ASN A 34 0.46 -12.22 -11.85
N CYS A 35 -0.05 -11.55 -10.82
CA CYS A 35 0.72 -10.52 -10.13
C CYS A 35 1.58 -11.14 -9.03
N THR A 36 2.90 -11.17 -9.26
CA THR A 36 3.91 -11.42 -8.20
C THR A 36 4.12 -10.17 -7.33
N GLU A 37 3.54 -9.04 -7.73
CA GLU A 37 3.52 -7.81 -6.96
C GLU A 37 2.60 -7.95 -5.75
N LEU A 38 3.11 -7.67 -4.56
CA LEU A 38 2.29 -7.61 -3.36
C LEU A 38 1.30 -6.44 -3.50
N PRO A 39 -0.03 -6.68 -3.35
CA PRO A 39 -1.04 -5.63 -3.37
C PRO A 39 -1.05 -4.77 -2.11
N THR A 40 0.05 -4.79 -1.34
CA THR A 40 0.19 -4.12 -0.04
C THR A 40 1.49 -3.35 -0.03
N GLU A 41 1.42 -2.08 0.32
CA GLU A 41 2.58 -1.19 0.42
C GLU A 41 2.64 -0.56 1.80
N SER A 42 3.84 -0.49 2.38
CA SER A 42 4.12 0.06 3.70
C SER A 42 5.15 1.18 3.60
N LYS A 43 4.86 2.35 4.14
CA LYS A 43 5.82 3.47 4.21
C LYS A 43 5.92 4.03 5.62
N LYS A 44 7.05 4.65 5.94
CA LYS A 44 7.23 5.39 7.20
C LYS A 44 6.44 6.70 7.15
N CYS A 45 5.73 7.01 8.23
CA CYS A 45 5.06 8.29 8.44
C CYS A 45 5.69 8.97 9.65
N ASN A 46 5.95 10.27 9.55
CA ASN A 46 6.43 11.09 10.65
C ASN A 46 5.32 12.09 10.98
N LEU A 47 4.64 11.87 12.10
CA LEU A 47 3.65 12.80 12.62
C LEU A 47 4.33 13.70 13.66
N ALA A 48 4.33 15.00 13.38
CA ALA A 48 4.90 16.02 14.26
C ALA A 48 3.96 16.33 15.43
#